data_AF-A0A932FZW2-F1
#
_entry.id   AF-A0A932FZW2-F1
#
_cell.length_a   1.000
_cell.length_b   1.000
_cell.length_c   1.000
_cell.angle_alpha   90.00
_cell.angle_beta   90.00
_cell.angle_gamma   90.00
#
_symmetry.space_group_name_H-M   'P 1'
#
loop_
_entity.id
_entity.type
_entity.pdbx_description
1 polymer ?
#
loop_
_entity_poly.entity_id
_entity_poly.type
_entity_poly.pdbx_seq_one_letter_code
_entity_poly.pdbx_strand_id
1 'polypeptide(L)' 'MRIARTPEFAEERERFRLRHVCEECAHHDPDLDECAHGYPTTEHCRAYYDREARGDLVFCKEFELR' A
#
# COMPACT_ATOMS: atom_id res chain seq x y z
N MET A 1 7.71 3.83 -4.34
CA MET A 1 7.81 5.28 -4.15
C MET A 1 7.65 5.55 -2.67
N ARG A 2 8.46 6.44 -2.07
CA ARG A 2 8.32 6.81 -0.67
C ARG A 2 7.79 8.24 -0.59
N ILE A 3 6.76 8.44 0.22
CA ILE A 3 6.19 9.76 0.49
C ILE A 3 6.10 9.97 2.01
N ALA A 4 6.27 11.21 2.45
CA ALA A 4 6.12 11.54 3.86
C ALA A 4 4.70 11.18 4.33
N ARG A 5 4.59 10.51 5.48
CA ARG A 5 3.29 10.29 6.13
C ARG A 5 2.84 11.61 6.74
N THR A 6 1.73 12.14 6.26
CA THR A 6 1.12 13.36 6.80
C THR A 6 -0.28 13.07 7.36
N PRO A 7 -0.80 13.90 8.27
CA PRO A 7 -2.18 13.76 8.76
C PRO A 7 -3.22 13.80 7.63
N GLU A 8 -2.98 14.63 6.60
CA GLU A 8 -3.84 14.79 5.44
C GLU A 8 -4.03 13.46 4.70
N PHE A 9 -3.00 12.62 4.62
CA PHE A 9 -3.12 11.31 3.99
C PHE A 9 -4.17 10.43 4.65
N ALA A 10 -4.31 10.47 5.98
CA ALA A 10 -5.32 9.67 6.67
C ALA A 10 -6.74 10.15 6.32
N GLU A 11 -6.93 11.47 6.21
CA GLU A 11 -8.19 12.07 5.76
C GLU A 11 -8.50 11.73 4.31
N GLU A 12 -7.51 11.84 3.42
CA GLU A 12 -7.63 11.52 2.00
C GLU A 12 -7.91 10.04 1.76
N ARG A 13 -7.25 9.15 2.51
CA ARG A 13 -7.49 7.70 2.46
C ARG A 13 -8.95 7.37 2.71
N GLU A 14 -9.54 7.94 3.75
CA GLU A 14 -10.95 7.71 4.09
C GLU A 14 -11.88 8.38 3.07
N ARG A 15 -11.62 9.66 2.76
CA ARG A 15 -12.45 10.47 1.86
C ARG A 15 -12.53 9.88 0.45
N PHE A 16 -11.40 9.43 -0.09
CA PHE A 16 -11.30 8.94 -1.47
C PHE A 16 -11.27 7.42 -1.56
N ARG A 17 -11.30 6.70 -0.42
CA ARG A 17 -11.22 5.24 -0.35
C ARG A 17 -10.02 4.70 -1.15
N LEU A 18 -8.84 5.25 -0.87
CA LEU A 18 -7.61 4.92 -1.60
C LEU A 18 -7.29 3.43 -1.45
N ARG A 19 -7.14 2.75 -2.60
CA ARG A 19 -6.61 1.39 -2.66
C ARG A 19 -5.11 1.45 -2.87
N HIS A 20 -4.36 1.10 -1.84
CA HIS A 20 -2.90 1.29 -1.83
C HIS A 20 -2.14 0.16 -1.16
N VAL A 21 -2.84 -0.88 -0.67
CA VAL A 21 -2.21 -2.04 -0.04
C VAL A 21 -2.23 -3.25 -0.96
N CYS A 22 -1.20 -4.10 -0.91
CA CYS A 22 -1.08 -5.28 -1.78
C CYS A 22 -2.36 -6.14 -1.79
N GLU A 23 -3.01 -6.32 -0.65
CA GLU A 23 -4.25 -7.10 -0.50
C GLU A 23 -5.42 -6.57 -1.35
N GLU A 24 -5.36 -5.31 -1.79
CA GLU A 24 -6.35 -4.65 -2.65
C GLU A 24 -5.85 -4.49 -4.10
N CYS A 25 -4.64 -4.96 -4.40
CA CYS A 25 -4.05 -4.95 -5.73
C CYS A 25 -4.68 -6.04 -6.60
N ALA A 26 -4.97 -5.72 -7.86
CA ALA A 26 -5.33 -6.73 -8.86
C ALA A 26 -4.16 -7.65 -9.28
N HIS A 27 -2.93 -7.36 -8.81
CA HIS A 27 -1.73 -8.18 -9.06
C HIS A 27 -1.27 -8.97 -7.83
N HIS A 28 -2.02 -8.92 -6.73
CA HIS A 28 -1.71 -9.74 -5.58
C HIS A 28 -2.36 -11.10 -5.73
N ASP A 29 -1.57 -12.14 -5.48
CA ASP A 29 -2.03 -13.51 -5.43
C ASP A 29 -2.40 -13.84 -3.97
N PRO A 30 -3.69 -13.99 -3.65
CA PRO A 30 -4.13 -14.27 -2.28
C PRO A 30 -3.83 -15.70 -1.83
N ASP A 31 -3.60 -16.63 -2.75
CA ASP A 31 -3.30 -18.04 -2.41
C ASP A 31 -1.84 -18.19 -1.98
N LEU A 32 -0.95 -17.36 -2.55
CA LEU A 32 0.47 -17.36 -2.24
C LEU A 32 0.89 -16.22 -1.28
N ASP A 33 0.00 -15.26 -1.01
CA ASP A 33 0.28 -14.03 -0.26
C ASP A 33 1.45 -13.21 -0.87
N GLU A 34 1.55 -13.20 -2.20
CA GLU A 34 2.67 -12.62 -2.94
C GLU A 34 2.20 -11.67 -4.05
N CYS A 35 3.13 -10.87 -4.58
CA CYS A 35 2.88 -10.10 -5.80
C CYS A 35 3.13 -10.99 -7.01
N ALA A 36 2.21 -10.99 -7.99
CA ALA A 36 2.36 -11.76 -9.24
C ALA A 36 3.60 -11.38 -10.05
N HIS A 37 4.20 -10.21 -9.79
CA HIS A 37 5.46 -9.77 -10.41
C HIS A 37 6.72 -10.17 -9.61
N GLY A 38 6.55 -10.87 -8.47
CA GLY A 38 7.64 -11.27 -7.59
C GLY A 38 8.23 -10.12 -6.75
N TYR A 39 7.55 -8.97 -6.68
CA TYR A 39 8.01 -7.85 -5.86
C TYR A 39 7.70 -8.06 -4.37
N PRO A 40 8.55 -7.53 -3.46
CA PRO A 40 8.27 -7.58 -2.03
C PRO A 40 6.93 -6.92 -1.68
N THR A 41 6.13 -7.59 -0.86
CA THR A 41 4.80 -7.11 -0.41
C THR A 41 4.86 -6.52 1.00
N THR A 42 5.87 -6.84 1.80
CA THR A 42 5.93 -6.51 3.24
C THR A 42 5.65 -5.03 3.56
N GLU A 43 6.29 -4.08 2.86
CA GLU A 43 6.09 -2.63 3.08
C GLU A 43 4.77 -2.10 2.49
N HIS A 44 4.11 -2.90 1.65
CA HIS A 44 2.88 -2.56 0.95
C HIS A 44 1.64 -3.22 1.57
N CYS A 45 1.78 -4.13 2.54
CA CYS A 45 0.64 -4.77 3.18
C CYS A 45 0.00 -3.87 4.23
N ARG A 46 -1.30 -4.05 4.49
CA ARG A 46 -2.06 -3.30 5.49
C ARG A 46 -1.42 -3.38 6.88
N ALA A 47 -0.91 -4.55 7.25
CA ALA A 47 -0.23 -4.75 8.53
C ALA A 47 1.00 -3.85 8.72
N TYR A 48 1.71 -3.48 7.65
CA TYR A 48 2.83 -2.54 7.72
C TYR A 48 2.33 -1.10 7.78
N TYR A 49 1.31 -0.76 6.99
CA TYR A 49 0.70 0.57 6.98
C TYR A 49 0.07 0.97 8.32
N ASP A 50 -0.51 0.00 9.04
CA ASP A 50 -1.21 0.21 10.31
C ASP A 50 -0.26 0.12 11.53
N ARG A 51 0.99 -0.33 11.37
CA ARG A 51 2.01 -0.19 12.42
C ARG A 51 2.28 1.29 12.67
N GLU A 52 2.55 1.65 13.93
CA GLU A 52 2.68 3.02 14.44
C GLU A 52 3.29 4.02 13.44
N ALA A 53 2.74 5.24 13.43
CA ALA A 53 2.93 6.33 12.46
C ALA A 53 4.36 6.92 12.32
N ARG A 54 5.40 6.11 12.47
CA ARG A 54 6.80 6.50 12.34
C ARG A 54 7.35 5.96 11.02
N GLY A 55 7.42 6.81 10.00
CA GLY A 55 8.07 6.51 8.73
C GLY A 55 7.32 7.02 7.50
N ASP A 56 7.97 6.91 6.34
CA ASP A 56 7.38 7.20 5.04
C ASP A 56 6.34 6.13 4.66
N LEU A 57 5.32 6.53 3.91
CA LEU A 57 4.41 5.62 3.22
C LEU A 57 5.11 5.11 1.96
N VAL A 58 5.00 3.79 1.71
CA VAL A 58 5.62 3.16 0.54
C VAL A 58 4.55 2.75 -0.46
N PHE A 59 4.50 3.41 -1.61
CA PHE A 59 3.56 3.08 -2.69
C PHE A 59 4.25 2.29 -3.79
N CYS A 60 3.63 1.21 -4.25
CA CYS A 60 4.07 0.52 -5.46
C CYS A 60 3.61 1.29 -6.70
N LYS A 61 4.51 1.46 -7.68
CA LYS A 61 4.19 2.19 -8.92
C LYS A 61 3.12 1.50 -9.77
N GLU A 62 2.94 0.19 -9.61
CA GLU A 62 1.91 -0.55 -10.35
C GLU A 62 0.48 -0.20 -9.90
N PHE A 63 0.31 0.32 -8.68
CA PHE A 63 -1.00 0.84 -8.26
C PHE A 63 -1.40 2.13 -8.98
N GLU A 64 -0.43 2.88 -9.51
CA GLU A 64 -0.69 4.16 -10.18
C GLU A 64 -1.09 4.00 -11.66
N LEU A 65 -1.09 2.76 -12.18
CA LEU A 65 -1.21 2.47 -13.62
C LEU A 65 -2.56 1.85 -14.05
N ARG A 66 -3.66 1.99 -13.28
CA ARG A 66 -5.00 1.52 -13.71
C ARG A 66 -6.13 2.50 -13.46
#